data_AF-A0A2Z7BJQ1-F1
#
_entry.id   AF-A0A2Z7BJQ1-F1
#
_cell.length_a   1.000
_cell.length_b   1.000
_cell.length_c   1.000
_cell.angle_alpha   90.00
_cell.angle_beta   90.00
_cell.angle_gamma   90.00
#
_symmetry.space_group_name_H-M   'P 1'
#
loop_
_entity.id
_entity.type
_entity.pdbx_description
1 polymer ?
#
loop_
_entity_poly.entity_id
_entity_poly.type
_entity_poly.pdbx_seq_one_letter_code
_entity_poly.pdbx_strand_id
1 'polypeptide(L)' 'GSFSTTGLVVTSKLPRFSDMYTVIIGSADPQSIASKPPVEFTKTVTQWFTKDGILVEGLFWKDVEALINEYTKEAKKTK' A
#
# COMPACT_ATOMS: atom_id res chain seq x y z
N GLY A 1 -6.16 8.77 -4.39
CA GLY A 1 -5.15 9.78 -4.76
C GLY A 1 -3.90 9.07 -5.27
N SER A 2 -2.94 9.78 -5.85
CA SER A 2 -1.67 9.19 -6.31
C SER A 2 -0.50 10.10 -5.93
N PHE A 3 0.61 9.51 -5.47
CA PHE A 3 1.82 10.21 -5.03
C PHE A 3 3.07 9.52 -5.58
N SER A 4 4.07 10.30 -6.03
CA SER A 4 5.33 9.79 -6.59
C SER A 4 6.52 10.64 -6.15
N THR A 5 7.65 10.01 -5.80
CA THR A 5 8.86 10.74 -5.38
C THR A 5 10.18 10.03 -5.72
N THR A 6 10.18 8.72 -5.98
CA THR A 6 11.42 7.92 -6.13
C THR A 6 11.28 6.76 -7.12
N GLY A 7 10.63 6.98 -8.27
CA GLY A 7 10.38 5.90 -9.24
C GLY A 7 9.31 4.89 -8.80
N LEU A 8 8.66 5.14 -7.66
CA LEU A 8 7.48 4.43 -7.18
C LEU A 8 6.28 5.36 -7.19
N VAL A 9 5.11 4.78 -7.43
CA VAL A 9 3.80 5.41 -7.33
C VAL A 9 3.01 4.71 -6.24
N VAL A 10 2.47 5.49 -5.30
CA VAL A 10 1.51 5.02 -4.31
C VAL A 10 0.14 5.51 -4.73
N THR A 11 -0.77 4.58 -5.01
CA THR A 11 -2.17 4.89 -5.37
C THR A 11 -3.10 4.43 -4.27
N SER A 12 -4.14 5.23 -4.01
CA SER A 12 -5.18 4.89 -3.04
C SER A 12 -6.58 4.93 -3.64
N LYS A 13 -7.40 3.94 -3.25
CA LYS A 13 -8.79 3.79 -3.65
C LYS A 13 -9.68 3.54 -2.43
N LEU A 14 -10.70 4.39 -2.28
CA LEU A 14 -11.80 4.20 -1.35
C LEU A 14 -13.10 4.28 -2.15
N PRO A 15 -13.75 3.16 -2.48
CA PRO A 15 -15.02 3.19 -3.21
C PRO A 15 -16.08 3.94 -2.42
N ARG A 16 -16.97 4.64 -3.14
CA ARG A 16 -18.12 5.29 -2.53
C ARG A 16 -18.97 4.23 -1.81
N PHE A 17 -19.35 4.51 -0.57
CA PHE A 17 -20.13 3.61 0.28
C PHE A 17 -19.43 2.32 0.70
N SER A 18 -18.10 2.26 0.63
CA SER A 18 -17.31 1.18 1.22
C SER A 18 -16.37 1.73 2.28
N ASP A 19 -16.15 0.92 3.32
CA ASP A 19 -15.09 1.11 4.29
C ASP A 19 -13.78 0.44 3.85
N MET A 20 -13.78 -0.33 2.76
CA MET A 20 -12.61 -0.99 2.23
C MET A 20 -11.71 0.01 1.51
N TYR A 21 -10.54 0.25 2.08
CA TYR A 21 -9.50 1.07 1.51
C TYR A 21 -8.40 0.21 0.91
N THR A 22 -8.06 0.51 -0.33
CA THR A 22 -6.99 -0.16 -1.06
C THR A 22 -5.82 0.79 -1.25
N VAL A 23 -4.63 0.36 -0.83
CA VAL A 23 -3.34 0.99 -1.11
C VAL A 23 -2.60 0.12 -2.11
N ILE A 24 -2.12 0.74 -3.18
CA ILE A 24 -1.38 0.07 -4.25
C ILE A 24 -0.01 0.72 -4.32
N ILE A 25 1.04 -0.09 -4.27
CA ILE A 25 2.42 0.37 -4.48
C ILE A 25 2.90 -0.26 -5.78
N GLY A 26 3.29 0.57 -6.74
CA GLY A 26 3.83 0.13 -8.02
C GLY A 26 5.00 0.98 -8.47
N SER A 27 5.61 0.58 -9.59
CA SER A 27 6.59 1.42 -10.28
C SER A 27 5.90 2.66 -10.88
N ALA A 28 6.60 3.79 -10.86
CA ALA A 28 6.20 4.98 -11.60
C ALA A 28 6.34 4.81 -13.12
N ASP A 29 7.19 3.87 -13.54
CA ASP A 29 7.33 3.43 -14.93
C ASP A 29 7.06 1.93 -15.01
N PRO A 30 5.81 1.52 -15.26
CA PRO A 30 5.43 0.11 -15.35
C PRO A 30 6.03 -0.62 -16.54
N GLN A 31 6.52 0.10 -17.56
CA GLN A 31 7.10 -0.48 -18.78
C GLN A 31 8.62 -0.73 -18.64
N SER A 32 9.24 -0.20 -17.58
CA SER A 32 10.66 -0.41 -17.31
C SER A 32 10.99 -1.88 -17.03
N ILE A 33 12.13 -2.35 -17.54
CA ILE A 33 12.64 -3.71 -17.27
C ILE A 33 12.96 -3.96 -15.78
N ALA A 34 13.15 -2.88 -15.02
CA ALA A 34 13.40 -2.91 -13.58
C ALA A 34 12.11 -2.79 -12.76
N SER A 35 10.96 -2.62 -13.42
CA SER A 35 9.66 -2.50 -12.77
C SER A 35 9.25 -3.83 -12.15
N LYS A 36 8.86 -3.78 -10.88
CA LYS A 36 8.24 -4.91 -10.19
C LYS A 36 6.73 -4.90 -10.37
N PRO A 37 6.07 -6.06 -10.29
CA PRO A 37 4.63 -6.13 -10.13
C PRO A 37 4.15 -5.21 -8.99
N PRO A 38 3.03 -4.49 -9.18
CA PRO A 38 2.44 -3.73 -8.11
C PRO A 38 1.91 -4.66 -7.02
N VAL A 39 2.02 -4.23 -5.76
CA VAL A 39 1.38 -4.91 -4.62
C VAL A 39 0.14 -4.14 -4.21
N GLU A 40 -0.92 -4.88 -3.87
CA GLU A 40 -2.18 -4.32 -3.44
C GLU A 40 -2.49 -4.75 -2.01
N PHE A 41 -2.84 -3.78 -1.18
CA PHE A 41 -3.28 -4.01 0.19
C PHE A 41 -4.68 -3.46 0.36
N THR A 42 -5.63 -4.32 0.74
CA THR A 42 -7.03 -3.93 0.92
C THR A 42 -7.49 -4.24 2.33
N LYS A 43 -7.94 -3.22 3.06
CA LYS A 43 -8.38 -3.35 4.46
C LYS A 43 -9.47 -2.33 4.79
N THR A 44 -10.30 -2.65 5.77
CA THR A 44 -11.31 -1.70 6.25
C THR A 44 -10.64 -0.55 7.03
N VAL A 45 -11.00 0.69 6.71
CA VAL A 45 -10.55 1.87 7.45
C VAL A 45 -11.00 1.83 8.90
N THR A 46 -12.14 1.18 9.20
CA THR A 46 -12.66 1.07 10.56
C THR A 46 -11.77 0.25 11.48
N GLN A 47 -10.85 -0.56 10.93
CA GLN A 47 -9.85 -1.24 11.75
C GLN A 47 -8.73 -0.31 12.19
N TRP A 48 -8.45 0.76 11.44
CA TRP A 48 -7.40 1.71 11.80
C TRP A 48 -7.88 2.81 12.72
N PHE A 49 -9.17 3.16 12.68
CA PHE A 49 -9.75 4.20 13.52
C PHE A 49 -10.50 3.59 14.70
N THR A 50 -10.35 4.18 15.89
CA THR A 50 -11.22 3.89 17.03
C THR A 50 -12.63 4.40 16.76
N LYS A 51 -13.59 4.03 17.61
CA LYS A 51 -14.97 4.56 17.56
C LYS A 51 -15.02 6.08 17.71
N ASP A 52 -14.01 6.67 18.34
CA ASP A 52 -13.86 8.11 18.54
C ASP A 52 -13.15 8.81 17.37
N GLY A 53 -12.86 8.08 16.29
CA GLY A 53 -12.19 8.61 15.09
C GLY A 53 -10.69 8.80 15.24
N ILE A 54 -10.07 8.19 16.26
CA ILE A 54 -8.62 8.30 16.50
C ILE A 54 -7.90 7.23 15.68
N LEU A 55 -6.91 7.62 14.88
CA LEU A 55 -6.05 6.69 14.16
C LEU A 55 -5.14 5.93 15.14
N VAL A 56 -5.21 4.60 15.12
CA VAL A 56 -4.30 3.72 15.85
C VAL A 56 -3.04 3.53 15.02
N GLU A 57 -2.10 4.48 15.14
CA GLU A 57 -0.88 4.53 14.32
C GLU A 57 -0.06 3.24 14.37
N GLY A 58 0.02 2.56 15.52
CA GLY A 58 0.75 1.30 15.63
C GLY A 58 0.16 0.17 14.77
N LEU A 59 -1.16 0.08 14.67
CA LEU A 59 -1.83 -0.90 13.83
C LEU A 59 -1.68 -0.54 12.35
N PHE A 60 -1.87 0.75 12.03
CA PHE A 60 -1.66 1.26 10.69
C PHE A 60 -0.23 1.03 10.19
N TRP A 61 0.77 1.37 11.01
CA TRP A 61 2.18 1.22 10.66
C TRP A 61 2.57 -0.24 10.45
N LYS A 62 2.06 -1.16 11.26
CA LYS A 62 2.28 -2.61 11.10
C LYS A 62 1.79 -3.11 9.73
N ASP A 63 0.63 -2.63 9.28
CA ASP A 63 0.08 -3.01 7.97
C ASP A 63 0.92 -2.41 6.82
N VAL A 64 1.35 -1.15 6.96
CA VAL A 64 2.23 -0.49 6.00
C VAL A 64 3.58 -1.21 5.90
N GLU A 65 4.16 -1.61 7.02
CA GLU A 65 5.42 -2.36 7.06
C GLU A 65 5.26 -3.73 6.38
N ALA A 66 4.14 -4.42 6.58
CA ALA A 66 3.85 -5.66 5.89
C ALA A 66 3.78 -5.46 4.37
N LEU A 67 3.12 -4.39 3.91
CA LEU A 67 3.02 -4.04 2.49
C LEU A 67 4.38 -3.73 1.85
N ILE A 68 5.24 -2.97 2.54
CA ILE A 68 6.61 -2.68 2.07
C ILE A 68 7.45 -3.96 2.02
N ASN A 69 7.33 -4.81 3.04
CA ASN A 69 8.03 -6.09 3.09
C ASN A 69 7.60 -7.02 1.95
N GLU A 70 6.33 -7.00 1.55
CA GLU A 70 5.84 -7.76 0.41
C GLU A 70 6.43 -7.25 -0.91
N TYR A 71 6.39 -5.94 -1.15
CA TYR A 71 6.98 -5.32 -2.34
C TYR A 71 8.50 -5.56 -2.47
N THR A 72 9.21 -5.61 -1.33
CA THR A 72 10.65 -5.84 -1.31
C THR A 72 11.02 -7.32 -1.36
N LYS A 73 10.16 -8.24 -0.90
CA LYS A 73 10.42 -9.70 -0.85
C LYS A 73 10.66 -10.33 -2.21
N GLU A 74 10.04 -9.85 -3.29
CA GLU A 74 10.29 -10.39 -4.63
C GLU A 74 11.76 -10.23 -5.07
N ALA A 75 12.51 -9.28 -4.50
CA ALA A 75 13.94 -9.11 -4.79
C ALA A 75 14.87 -10.17 -4.15
N LYS A 76 14.35 -11.02 -3.23
CA LYS A 76 15.18 -12.01 -2.51
C LYS A 76 15.08 -13.44 -3.07
N LYS A 77 14.33 -13.68 -4.15
CA LYS A 77 14.24 -15.00 -4.82
C LYS A 77 15.22 -15.17 -5.99
N THR A 78 16.38 -14.54 -5.93
CA THR A 78 17.47 -14.79 -6.88
C THR A 78 18.75 -15.09 -6.11
N LYS A 79 18.92 -16.36 -5.74
CA LYS A 79 20.21 -17.00 -5.52
C LYS A 79 20.08 -18.48 -5.85
#